data_AF-A0A847F731-F1
#
_entry.id   AF-A0A847F731-F1
#
_cell.length_a   1.000
_cell.length_b   1.000
_cell.length_c   1.000
_cell.angle_alpha   90.00
_cell.angle_beta   90.00
_cell.angle_gamma   90.00
#
_symmetry.space_group_name_H-M   'P 1'
#
loop_
_entity.id
_entity.type
_entity.pdbx_description
1 polymer ?
#
loop_
_entity_poly.entity_id
_entity_poly.type
_entity_poly.pdbx_seq_one_letter_code
_entity_poly.pdbx_strand_id
1 'polypeptide(L)'
;MEKVLKTELERERRKRRRAWLFAIAVIAMSWAGPALSITQVPYIFSPNTPARASEINANFAALANAIDSVEAMVQARLSALETRPDFVPAGTIAFFATAICPAGWTAYQPLEGRYVVGVTQGGSTEEAMGIALSDLEDREHIHSISHRHEWSHYNSGTRTWSSFKSANLGTSRSQIVDWGSGIGNNSGRYPLEYEEGEGSLYTGDPTVAQSGVAKASDIAPYIQLLACQRLP
;
A
#
# COMPACT_ATOMS: atom_id res chain seq x y z
N MET A 1 -31.33 -11.15 -14.96
CA MET A 1 -30.02 -10.65 -14.49
C MET A 1 -29.12 -11.79 -13.99
N GLU A 2 -29.64 -12.73 -13.19
CA GLU A 2 -28.89 -13.89 -12.65
C GLU A 2 -28.19 -14.77 -13.71
N LYS A 3 -28.85 -15.10 -14.83
CA LYS A 3 -28.27 -15.92 -15.90
C LYS A 3 -27.03 -15.29 -16.54
N VAL A 4 -26.99 -13.96 -16.67
CA VAL A 4 -25.88 -13.21 -17.28
C VAL A 4 -24.66 -13.20 -16.35
N LEU A 5 -24.89 -13.07 -15.05
CA LEU A 5 -23.81 -13.06 -14.06
C LEU A 5 -23.10 -14.43 -13.99
N LYS A 6 -23.87 -15.52 -14.09
CA LYS A 6 -23.34 -16.89 -14.08
C LYS A 6 -22.46 -17.18 -15.31
N THR A 7 -22.87 -16.70 -16.49
CA THR A 7 -22.08 -16.87 -17.72
C THR A 7 -20.76 -16.09 -17.69
N GLU A 8 -20.75 -14.88 -17.13
CA GLU A 8 -19.53 -14.08 -17.05
C GLU A 8 -18.54 -14.66 -16.03
N LEU A 9 -19.03 -15.15 -14.89
CA LEU A 9 -18.22 -15.85 -13.89
C LEU A 9 -17.55 -17.11 -14.46
N GLU A 10 -18.27 -17.89 -15.28
CA GLU A 10 -17.71 -19.07 -15.93
C GLU A 10 -16.65 -18.70 -16.98
N ARG A 11 -16.84 -17.60 -17.71
CA ARG A 11 -15.86 -17.08 -18.67
C ARG A 11 -14.55 -16.68 -17.98
N GLU A 12 -14.63 -15.97 -16.86
CA GLU A 12 -13.46 -15.58 -16.07
C GLU A 12 -12.74 -16.77 -15.43
N ARG A 13 -13.48 -17.76 -14.91
CA ARG A 13 -12.89 -19.01 -14.41
C ARG A 13 -12.15 -19.78 -15.51
N ARG A 14 -12.67 -19.82 -16.75
CA ARG A 14 -11.97 -20.44 -17.89
C ARG A 14 -10.71 -19.68 -18.28
N LYS A 15 -10.73 -18.34 -18.29
CA LYS A 15 -9.52 -17.53 -18.55
C LYS A 15 -8.44 -17.77 -17.50
N ARG A 16 -8.79 -17.75 -16.20
CA ARG A 16 -7.85 -18.02 -15.11
C ARG A 16 -7.27 -19.44 -15.17
N ARG A 17 -8.08 -20.45 -15.48
CA ARG A 17 -7.59 -21.82 -15.68
C ARG A 17 -6.63 -21.94 -16.86
N ARG A 18 -6.91 -21.29 -17.99
CA ARG A 18 -6.01 -21.28 -19.16
C ARG A 18 -4.69 -20.58 -18.84
N ALA A 19 -4.73 -19.41 -18.20
CA ALA A 19 -3.53 -18.69 -17.79
C ALA A 19 -2.68 -19.49 -16.79
N TRP A 20 -3.31 -20.15 -15.83
CA TRP A 20 -2.63 -21.00 -14.85
C TRP A 20 -1.99 -22.24 -15.49
N LEU A 21 -2.69 -22.93 -16.40
CA LEU A 21 -2.12 -24.06 -17.14
C LEU A 21 -0.94 -23.63 -18.03
N PHE A 22 -1.01 -22.44 -18.64
CA PHE A 22 0.08 -21.90 -19.45
C PHE A 22 1.31 -21.56 -18.57
N ALA A 23 1.10 -20.96 -17.40
CA ALA A 23 2.18 -20.69 -16.45
C ALA A 23 2.86 -21.98 -15.96
N ILE A 24 2.08 -23.05 -15.68
CA ILE A 24 2.64 -24.37 -15.33
C ILE A 24 3.44 -24.97 -16.48
N ALA A 25 2.97 -24.87 -17.72
CA ALA A 25 3.70 -25.39 -18.88
C ALA A 25 5.05 -24.68 -19.09
N VAL A 26 5.10 -23.35 -18.89
CA VAL A 26 6.34 -22.57 -18.99
C VAL A 26 7.31 -22.90 -17.84
N ILE A 27 6.80 -23.13 -16.63
CA ILE A 27 7.62 -23.58 -15.49
C ILE A 27 8.13 -25.01 -15.74
N ALA A 28 7.31 -25.93 -16.25
CA ALA A 28 7.75 -27.29 -16.54
C ALA A 28 8.82 -27.36 -17.64
N MET A 29 8.75 -26.50 -18.66
CA MET A 29 9.77 -26.43 -19.73
C MET A 29 11.09 -25.80 -19.29
N SER A 30 11.10 -24.97 -18.25
CA SER A 30 12.33 -24.38 -17.70
C SER A 30 13.07 -25.32 -16.72
N TRP A 31 12.44 -26.42 -16.32
CA TRP A 31 13.04 -27.48 -15.51
C TRP A 31 13.49 -28.71 -16.32
N ALA A 32 13.28 -28.70 -17.63
CA ALA A 32 14.08 -29.52 -18.54
C ALA A 32 15.48 -28.89 -18.66
N GLY A 33 16.22 -28.90 -17.54
CA GLY A 33 17.67 -28.77 -17.60
C GLY A 33 18.20 -29.81 -18.58
N PRO A 34 19.40 -29.60 -19.16
CA PRO A 34 20.00 -30.61 -20.03
C PRO A 34 19.92 -31.95 -19.30
N ALA A 35 19.19 -32.90 -19.88
CA ALA A 35 19.08 -34.24 -19.35
C ALA A 35 20.48 -34.67 -18.94
N LEU A 36 20.66 -35.17 -17.71
CA LEU A 36 21.95 -35.62 -17.19
C LEU A 36 22.63 -36.42 -18.30
N SER A 37 23.59 -35.78 -18.97
CA SER A 37 24.29 -36.39 -20.08
C SER A 37 25.20 -37.39 -19.41
N ILE A 38 24.69 -38.61 -19.21
CA ILE A 38 25.49 -39.71 -18.69
C ILE A 38 26.66 -39.80 -19.64
N THR A 39 27.86 -39.47 -19.14
CA THR A 39 29.08 -39.52 -19.90
C THR A 39 29.18 -40.92 -20.50
N GLN A 40 29.02 -41.01 -21.82
CA GLN A 40 29.16 -42.29 -22.49
C GLN A 40 30.64 -42.66 -22.47
N VAL A 41 30.97 -43.64 -21.64
CA VAL A 41 32.29 -44.27 -21.66
C VAL A 41 32.35 -45.21 -22.87
N PRO A 42 33.41 -45.17 -23.70
CA PRO A 42 33.46 -45.94 -24.94
C PRO A 42 33.38 -47.46 -24.78
N TYR A 43 33.80 -48.00 -23.63
CA TYR A 43 33.88 -49.44 -23.38
C TYR A 43 33.03 -49.86 -22.19
N ILE A 44 32.22 -50.91 -22.38
CA ILE A 44 31.43 -51.56 -21.32
C ILE A 44 32.01 -52.95 -21.09
N PHE A 45 32.40 -53.24 -19.85
CA PHE A 45 33.02 -54.52 -19.51
C PHE A 45 31.95 -55.56 -19.17
N SER A 46 32.10 -56.77 -19.72
CA SER A 46 31.27 -57.92 -19.38
C SER A 46 31.93 -58.76 -18.29
N PRO A 47 31.16 -59.38 -17.38
CA PRO A 47 31.70 -60.29 -16.38
C PRO A 47 32.54 -61.40 -17.02
N ASN A 48 33.65 -61.75 -16.38
CA ASN A 48 34.59 -62.80 -16.81
C ASN A 48 35.31 -62.56 -18.15
N THR A 49 35.22 -61.36 -18.71
CA THR A 49 36.01 -60.96 -19.88
C THR A 49 37.16 -60.06 -19.41
N PRO A 50 38.44 -60.43 -19.63
CA PRO A 50 39.57 -59.57 -19.29
C PRO A 50 39.48 -58.21 -20.02
N ALA A 51 39.44 -57.12 -19.27
CA ALA A 51 39.50 -55.76 -19.80
C ALA A 51 40.94 -55.42 -20.22
N ARG A 52 41.13 -54.79 -21.38
CA ARG A 52 42.46 -54.31 -21.79
C ARG A 52 42.76 -53.00 -21.06
N ALA A 53 44.00 -52.81 -20.62
CA ALA A 53 44.42 -51.56 -19.98
C ALA A 53 44.15 -50.31 -20.84
N SER A 54 44.27 -50.45 -22.16
CA SER A 54 43.95 -49.38 -23.11
C SER A 54 42.46 -48.98 -23.10
N GLU A 55 41.55 -49.92 -22.88
CA GLU A 55 40.10 -49.67 -22.82
C GLU A 55 39.74 -48.92 -21.52
N ILE A 56 40.37 -49.33 -20.41
CA ILE A 56 40.23 -48.66 -19.12
C ILE A 56 40.73 -47.21 -19.21
N ASN A 57 41.92 -46.99 -19.78
CA ASN A 57 42.47 -45.65 -19.97
C ASN A 57 41.58 -44.77 -20.86
N ALA A 58 40.98 -45.34 -21.91
CA ALA A 58 40.05 -44.61 -22.76
C ALA A 58 38.77 -44.21 -22.01
N ASN A 59 38.22 -45.07 -21.15
CA ASN A 59 37.09 -44.73 -20.29
C ASN A 59 37.45 -43.61 -19.30
N PHE A 60 38.64 -43.66 -18.69
CA PHE A 60 39.10 -42.60 -17.79
C PHE A 60 39.31 -41.27 -18.51
N ALA A 61 39.88 -41.29 -19.72
CA ALA A 61 40.01 -40.09 -20.54
C ALA A 61 38.64 -39.49 -20.90
N ALA A 62 37.66 -40.33 -21.26
CA ALA A 62 36.30 -39.88 -21.53
C ALA A 62 35.64 -39.26 -20.29
N LEU A 63 35.85 -39.84 -19.10
CA LEU A 63 35.36 -39.28 -17.84
C LEU A 63 36.03 -37.94 -17.50
N ALA A 64 37.36 -37.85 -17.63
CA ALA A 64 38.10 -36.61 -17.39
C ALA A 64 37.60 -35.48 -18.29
N ASN A 65 37.47 -35.73 -19.59
CA ASN A 65 36.93 -34.76 -20.55
C ASN A 65 35.50 -34.30 -20.20
N ALA A 66 34.68 -35.20 -19.64
CA ALA A 66 33.34 -34.84 -19.21
C ALA A 66 33.33 -33.98 -17.95
N ILE A 67 34.25 -34.21 -17.01
CA ILE A 67 34.43 -33.35 -15.83
C ILE A 67 34.84 -31.94 -16.27
N ASP A 68 35.83 -31.83 -17.16
CA ASP A 68 36.28 -30.53 -17.69
C ASP A 68 35.14 -29.79 -18.42
N SER A 69 34.28 -30.52 -19.14
CA SER A 69 33.09 -29.95 -19.79
C SER A 69 32.07 -29.42 -18.77
N VAL A 70 31.86 -30.12 -17.66
CA VAL A 70 30.97 -29.65 -16.59
C VAL A 70 31.52 -28.40 -15.94
N GLU A 71 32.82 -28.33 -15.67
CA GLU A 71 33.48 -27.14 -15.14
C GLU A 71 33.28 -25.93 -16.07
N ALA A 72 33.51 -26.12 -17.37
CA ALA A 72 33.29 -25.07 -18.37
C ALA A 72 31.82 -24.59 -18.39
N MET A 73 30.85 -25.51 -18.27
CA MET A 73 29.43 -25.13 -18.19
C MET A 73 29.08 -24.37 -16.92
N VAL A 74 29.63 -24.78 -15.77
CA VAL A 74 29.41 -24.08 -14.49
C VAL A 74 29.99 -22.67 -14.56
N GLN A 75 31.21 -22.53 -15.07
CA GLN A 75 31.86 -21.23 -15.23
C GLN A 75 31.07 -20.32 -16.19
N ALA A 76 30.61 -20.85 -17.32
CA ALA A 76 29.77 -20.11 -18.25
C ALA A 76 28.45 -19.65 -17.62
N ARG A 77 27.81 -20.49 -16.80
CA ARG A 77 26.58 -20.13 -16.08
C ARG A 77 26.83 -19.06 -15.02
N LEU A 78 27.94 -19.15 -14.30
CA LEU A 78 28.31 -18.15 -13.30
C LEU A 78 28.55 -16.79 -13.96
N SER A 79 29.36 -16.74 -15.01
CA SER A 79 29.57 -15.52 -15.80
C SER A 79 28.28 -14.96 -16.39
N ALA A 80 27.36 -15.83 -16.86
CA ALA A 80 26.06 -15.40 -17.36
C ALA A 80 25.15 -14.83 -16.26
N LEU A 81 25.26 -15.31 -15.02
CA LEU A 81 24.51 -14.79 -13.88
C LEU A 81 25.10 -13.48 -13.36
N GLU A 82 26.42 -13.35 -13.35
CA GLU A 82 27.13 -12.12 -12.97
C GLU A 82 26.91 -10.98 -13.96
N THR A 83 26.78 -11.31 -15.25
CA THR A 83 26.49 -10.34 -16.32
C THR A 83 25.00 -10.08 -16.52
N ARG A 84 24.14 -10.83 -15.82
CA ARG A 84 22.69 -10.67 -15.95
C ARG A 84 22.32 -9.27 -15.45
N PRO A 85 21.68 -8.42 -16.28
CA PRO A 85 21.27 -7.10 -15.84
C PRO A 85 20.38 -7.26 -14.61
N ASP A 86 20.56 -6.38 -13.64
CA ASP A 86 19.80 -6.42 -12.40
C ASP A 86 18.30 -6.54 -12.71
N PHE A 87 17.60 -7.43 -11.98
CA PHE A 87 16.16 -7.67 -12.15
C PHE A 87 15.31 -6.45 -11.86
N VAL A 88 15.95 -5.41 -11.34
CA VAL A 88 15.36 -4.17 -10.93
C VAL A 88 15.61 -3.16 -12.06
N PRO A 89 14.57 -2.72 -12.78
CA PRO A 89 14.72 -1.70 -13.80
C PRO A 89 15.35 -0.42 -13.25
N ALA A 90 16.13 0.26 -14.08
CA ALA A 90 16.61 1.61 -13.81
C ALA A 90 15.46 2.53 -13.38
N GLY A 91 15.72 3.41 -12.40
CA GLY A 91 14.71 4.31 -11.86
C GLY A 91 13.80 3.71 -10.80
N THR A 92 13.88 2.40 -10.52
CA THR A 92 13.14 1.79 -9.40
C THR A 92 13.57 2.40 -8.08
N ILE A 93 12.61 2.78 -7.24
CA ILE A 93 12.85 3.25 -5.87
C ILE A 93 12.54 2.11 -4.90
N ALA A 94 13.47 1.84 -3.98
CA ALA A 94 13.29 0.85 -2.91
C ALA A 94 13.79 1.41 -1.57
N PHE A 95 13.25 0.87 -0.48
CA PHE A 95 13.59 1.28 0.89
C PHE A 95 14.51 0.24 1.53
N PHE A 96 15.60 0.71 2.14
CA PHE A 96 16.63 -0.14 2.74
C PHE A 96 16.79 0.18 4.24
N ALA A 97 16.96 -0.87 5.05
CA ALA A 97 17.31 -0.75 6.47
C ALA A 97 18.82 -0.58 6.68
N THR A 98 19.49 0.15 5.77
CA THR A 98 20.93 0.42 5.78
C THR A 98 21.17 1.92 5.74
N ALA A 99 22.30 2.37 6.29
CA ALA A 99 22.67 3.79 6.29
C ALA A 99 23.17 4.29 4.93
N ILE A 100 23.50 3.38 4.01
CA ILE A 100 24.05 3.68 2.68
C ILE A 100 23.32 2.80 1.65
N CYS A 101 23.08 3.36 0.47
CA CYS A 101 22.50 2.63 -0.64
C CYS A 101 23.43 1.50 -1.14
N PRO A 102 22.90 0.32 -1.49
CA PRO A 102 23.71 -0.76 -2.06
C PRO A 102 24.42 -0.35 -3.37
N ALA A 103 25.42 -1.13 -3.77
CA ALA A 103 26.11 -0.91 -5.05
C ALA A 103 25.12 -0.89 -6.23
N GLY A 104 25.27 0.09 -7.12
CA GLY A 104 24.35 0.32 -8.25
C GLY A 104 23.06 1.07 -7.88
N TRP A 105 22.99 1.61 -6.66
CA TRP A 105 21.88 2.46 -6.20
C TRP A 105 22.42 3.81 -5.71
N THR A 106 21.56 4.83 -5.72
CA THR A 106 21.84 6.17 -5.18
C THR A 106 20.72 6.61 -4.25
N ALA A 107 21.02 7.46 -3.26
CA ALA A 107 20.00 7.97 -2.34
C ALA A 107 18.98 8.82 -3.10
N TYR A 108 17.69 8.55 -2.90
CA TYR A 108 16.60 9.28 -3.55
C TYR A 108 16.11 10.42 -2.65
N GLN A 109 16.87 11.51 -2.69
CA GLN A 109 16.68 12.72 -1.89
C GLN A 109 15.25 13.31 -1.93
N PRO A 110 14.50 13.26 -3.06
CA PRO A 110 13.14 13.81 -3.08
C PRO A 110 12.15 13.16 -2.12
N LEU A 111 12.42 11.95 -1.59
CA LEU A 111 11.55 11.27 -0.61
C LEU A 111 11.93 11.51 0.85
N GLU A 112 13.02 12.20 1.15
CA GLU A 112 13.40 12.45 2.53
C GLU A 112 12.32 13.25 3.27
N GLY A 113 11.82 12.69 4.38
CA GLY A 113 10.77 13.31 5.18
C GLY A 113 9.40 13.41 4.51
N ARG A 114 9.13 12.62 3.45
CA ARG A 114 7.88 12.72 2.69
C ARG A 114 7.17 11.37 2.56
N TYR A 115 5.84 11.44 2.46
CA TYR A 115 4.98 10.31 2.15
C TYR A 115 4.87 10.13 0.64
N VAL A 116 5.01 8.89 0.16
CA VAL A 116 4.80 8.54 -1.24
C VAL A 116 3.31 8.47 -1.53
N VAL A 117 2.86 9.10 -2.60
CA VAL A 117 1.50 8.98 -3.12
C VAL A 117 1.52 8.50 -4.56
N GLY A 118 0.51 7.73 -4.96
CA GLY A 118 0.35 7.30 -6.34
C GLY A 118 -0.04 8.49 -7.23
N VAL A 119 0.58 8.59 -8.40
CA VAL A 119 0.23 9.61 -9.40
C VAL A 119 -1.16 9.30 -9.98
N THR A 120 -2.06 10.29 -9.97
CA THR A 120 -3.37 10.19 -10.62
C THR A 120 -3.27 10.46 -12.13
N GLN A 121 -4.29 10.08 -12.90
CA GLN A 121 -4.32 10.34 -14.34
C GLN A 121 -4.13 11.84 -14.63
N GLY A 122 -3.10 12.18 -15.43
CA GLY A 122 -2.76 13.55 -15.78
C GLY A 122 -1.88 14.30 -14.78
N GLY A 123 -1.48 13.67 -13.67
CA GLY A 123 -0.48 14.21 -12.75
C GLY A 123 0.95 13.98 -13.24
N SER A 124 1.89 14.79 -12.74
CA SER A 124 3.32 14.58 -12.98
C SER A 124 3.93 13.70 -11.87
N THR A 125 4.94 12.91 -12.22
CA THR A 125 5.79 12.23 -11.23
C THR A 125 6.70 13.24 -10.54
N GLU A 126 7.15 12.92 -9.31
CA GLU A 126 8.13 13.71 -8.54
C GLU A 126 7.65 15.11 -8.08
N GLU A 127 6.37 15.45 -8.27
CA GLU A 127 5.80 16.65 -7.66
C GLU A 127 5.73 16.51 -6.14
N ALA A 128 6.28 17.49 -5.43
CA ALA A 128 6.26 17.55 -3.98
C ALA A 128 5.30 18.64 -3.49
N MET A 129 4.45 18.29 -2.53
CA MET A 129 3.58 19.23 -1.82
C MET A 129 3.98 19.34 -0.35
N GLY A 130 3.93 20.56 0.19
CA GLY A 130 4.22 20.85 1.59
C GLY A 130 5.71 20.77 1.98
N ILE A 131 5.97 20.96 3.27
CA ILE A 131 7.30 20.93 3.87
C ILE A 131 7.58 19.52 4.37
N ALA A 132 8.72 18.95 3.95
CA ALA A 132 9.20 17.65 4.44
C ALA A 132 9.33 17.63 5.96
N LEU A 133 9.17 16.45 6.55
CA LEU A 133 9.51 16.20 7.94
C LEU A 133 11.04 16.17 8.09
N SER A 134 11.55 16.82 9.12
CA SER A 134 12.93 16.66 9.57
C SER A 134 13.13 15.30 10.25
N ASP A 135 14.38 14.95 10.53
CA ASP A 135 14.72 13.69 11.19
C ASP A 135 14.03 13.59 12.57
N LEU A 136 13.33 12.48 12.79
CA LEU A 136 12.54 12.21 13.99
C LEU A 136 11.51 13.31 14.32
N GLU A 137 11.09 14.11 13.34
CA GLU A 137 10.08 15.13 13.56
C GLU A 137 8.74 14.50 13.91
N ASP A 138 8.15 15.00 14.99
CA ASP A 138 6.77 14.72 15.37
C ASP A 138 5.95 16.00 15.31
N ARG A 139 5.34 16.24 14.14
CA ARG A 139 4.60 17.47 13.86
C ARG A 139 3.25 17.44 14.54
N GLU A 140 3.02 18.37 15.45
CA GLU A 140 1.70 18.59 16.04
C GLU A 140 0.79 19.29 15.03
N HIS A 141 -0.46 18.86 14.97
CA HIS A 141 -1.51 19.58 14.28
C HIS A 141 -2.78 19.59 15.13
N ILE A 142 -3.56 20.64 14.94
CA ILE A 142 -4.77 20.90 15.73
C ILE A 142 -5.91 21.11 14.73
N HIS A 143 -7.01 20.39 14.92
CA HIS A 143 -8.24 20.72 14.22
C HIS A 143 -9.02 21.74 15.04
N SER A 144 -9.35 22.87 14.42
CA SER A 144 -10.39 23.74 14.97
C SER A 144 -11.74 23.17 14.56
N ILE A 145 -12.58 22.84 15.55
CA ILE A 145 -13.98 22.48 15.30
C ILE A 145 -14.77 23.78 15.42
N SER A 146 -15.06 24.39 14.27
CA SER A 146 -16.06 25.45 14.22
C SER A 146 -17.43 24.80 14.20
N HIS A 147 -18.16 24.91 15.30
CA HIS A 147 -19.56 24.53 15.36
C HIS A 147 -20.39 25.70 15.88
N ARG A 148 -21.68 25.66 15.59
CA ARG A 148 -22.64 26.70 15.97
C ARG A 148 -23.63 26.11 16.95
N HIS A 149 -23.85 26.79 18.07
CA HIS A 149 -24.97 26.49 18.93
C HIS A 149 -26.20 27.28 18.49
N GLU A 150 -27.31 26.57 18.33
CA GLU A 150 -28.65 27.14 18.24
C GLU A 150 -29.40 26.70 19.49
N TRP A 151 -29.81 27.66 20.33
CA TRP A 151 -30.56 27.40 21.55
C TRP A 151 -31.95 28.02 21.44
N SER A 152 -32.97 27.36 22.00
CA SER A 152 -34.33 27.89 22.06
C SER A 152 -34.79 28.06 23.50
N HIS A 153 -35.48 29.16 23.78
CA HIS A 153 -36.08 29.46 25.09
C HIS A 153 -37.58 29.73 24.90
N TYR A 154 -38.41 29.18 25.79
CA TYR A 154 -39.83 29.50 25.85
C TYR A 154 -40.11 30.53 26.96
N ASN A 155 -40.72 31.66 26.61
CA ASN A 155 -41.19 32.63 27.58
C ASN A 155 -42.67 32.36 27.88
N SER A 156 -42.97 31.90 29.10
CA SER A 156 -44.33 31.57 29.54
C SER A 156 -45.25 32.79 29.68
N GLY A 157 -44.71 33.97 30.00
CA GLY A 157 -45.47 35.21 30.13
C GLY A 157 -46.00 35.72 28.79
N THR A 158 -45.22 35.57 27.72
CA THR A 158 -45.62 35.98 26.35
C THR A 158 -46.08 34.81 25.48
N ARG A 159 -45.94 33.57 25.96
CA ARG A 159 -46.15 32.32 25.20
C ARG A 159 -45.34 32.25 23.91
N THR A 160 -44.14 32.83 23.90
CA THR A 160 -43.28 32.89 22.70
C THR A 160 -42.05 32.00 22.83
N TRP A 161 -41.76 31.21 21.80
CA TRP A 161 -40.46 30.56 21.64
C TRP A 161 -39.49 31.51 20.96
N SER A 162 -38.27 31.60 21.45
CA SER A 162 -37.18 32.37 20.83
C SER A 162 -36.01 31.45 20.57
N SER A 163 -35.55 31.38 19.31
CA SER A 163 -34.29 30.72 18.96
C SER A 163 -33.18 31.74 18.83
N PHE A 164 -32.03 31.44 19.42
CA PHE A 164 -30.85 32.28 19.42
C PHE A 164 -29.71 31.53 18.75
N LYS A 165 -28.98 32.25 17.93
CA LYS A 165 -27.71 31.79 17.35
C LYS A 165 -26.59 32.31 18.23
N SER A 166 -25.61 31.48 18.57
CA SER A 166 -24.35 32.00 19.12
C SER A 166 -23.63 32.78 18.01
N ALA A 167 -24.04 34.03 17.77
CA ALA A 167 -23.13 34.97 17.11
C ALA A 167 -21.95 35.16 18.06
N ASN A 168 -20.73 35.11 17.51
CA ASN A 168 -19.47 35.39 18.20
C ASN A 168 -19.68 36.35 19.38
N LEU A 169 -19.39 35.86 20.59
CA LEU A 169 -19.33 36.58 21.87
C LEU A 169 -19.74 38.06 21.77
N GLY A 170 -21.02 38.39 21.89
CA GLY A 170 -21.40 39.78 21.62
C GLY A 170 -22.87 40.14 21.73
N THR A 171 -23.56 40.32 20.60
CA THR A 171 -24.64 41.32 20.59
C THR A 171 -25.81 41.06 19.64
N SER A 172 -25.77 40.03 18.79
CA SER A 172 -26.82 39.83 17.77
C SER A 172 -27.80 38.72 18.17
N ARG A 173 -28.80 39.08 18.98
CA ARG A 173 -29.99 38.23 19.20
C ARG A 173 -30.89 38.32 17.97
N SER A 174 -30.78 37.40 17.01
CA SER A 174 -31.81 37.27 15.98
C SER A 174 -32.95 36.42 16.54
N GLN A 175 -34.10 37.00 16.90
CA GLN A 175 -35.32 36.24 17.15
C GLN A 175 -35.77 35.64 15.81
N ILE A 176 -35.57 34.35 15.59
CA ILE A 176 -35.78 33.74 14.27
C ILE A 176 -37.27 33.47 14.01
N VAL A 177 -38.06 33.18 15.04
CA VAL A 177 -39.50 32.90 14.88
C VAL A 177 -40.23 33.31 16.15
N ASP A 178 -41.31 34.07 16.01
CA ASP A 178 -42.30 34.30 17.07
C ASP A 178 -43.48 33.34 16.84
N TRP A 179 -43.74 32.48 17.83
CA TRP A 179 -44.82 31.49 17.79
C TRP A 179 -46.04 31.92 18.59
N GLY A 180 -46.38 33.22 18.58
CA GLY A 180 -47.51 33.80 19.31
C GLY A 180 -48.88 33.14 19.10
N SER A 181 -49.02 32.23 18.12
CA SER A 181 -50.26 31.50 17.81
C SER A 181 -50.20 29.98 18.07
N GLY A 182 -49.14 29.47 18.71
CA GLY A 182 -49.05 28.04 19.10
C GLY A 182 -48.44 27.10 18.03
N ILE A 183 -48.08 25.90 18.48
CA ILE A 183 -47.36 24.81 17.75
C ILE A 183 -48.30 24.13 16.73
N GLY A 184 -48.80 24.90 15.76
CA GLY A 184 -49.81 24.41 14.81
C GLY A 184 -49.63 24.85 13.35
N ASN A 185 -48.58 25.59 13.00
CA ASN A 185 -48.28 25.85 11.59
C ASN A 185 -47.47 24.68 11.02
N ASN A 186 -47.84 24.26 9.82
CA ASN A 186 -47.50 22.99 9.18
C ASN A 186 -46.02 22.88 8.72
N SER A 187 -45.08 23.49 9.43
CA SER A 187 -43.66 23.62 9.03
C SER A 187 -42.77 22.45 9.45
N GLY A 188 -43.31 21.45 10.18
CA GLY A 188 -42.62 20.18 10.46
C GLY A 188 -41.37 20.27 11.33
N ARG A 189 -41.10 21.42 11.96
CA ARG A 189 -40.00 21.58 12.94
C ARG A 189 -40.59 21.70 14.33
N TYR A 190 -40.72 20.57 15.01
CA TYR A 190 -41.07 20.53 16.41
C TYR A 190 -39.84 20.92 17.25
N PRO A 191 -39.97 21.77 18.29
CA PRO A 191 -38.93 21.89 19.29
C PRO A 191 -38.72 20.50 19.90
N LEU A 192 -37.46 20.06 19.99
CA LEU A 192 -37.07 18.81 20.61
C LEU A 192 -37.78 18.70 21.97
N GLU A 193 -38.53 17.61 22.11
CA GLU A 193 -39.48 17.35 23.18
C GLU A 193 -38.81 17.53 24.55
N TYR A 194 -39.40 18.39 25.39
CA TYR A 194 -38.97 18.68 26.74
C TYR A 194 -39.98 18.05 27.69
N GLU A 195 -39.52 17.14 28.56
CA GLU A 195 -40.27 16.68 29.73
C GLU A 195 -40.14 17.72 30.85
N GLU A 196 -41.26 18.05 31.49
CA GLU A 196 -41.38 19.17 32.43
C GLU A 196 -40.53 18.98 33.69
N GLY A 197 -39.44 19.75 33.80
CA GLY A 197 -38.76 20.01 35.06
C GLY A 197 -37.68 21.07 34.86
N GLU A 198 -37.85 22.28 35.41
CA GLU A 198 -37.01 23.46 35.22
C GLU A 198 -35.50 23.16 35.05
N GLY A 199 -35.07 22.97 33.80
CA GLY A 199 -33.71 22.62 33.45
C GLY A 199 -33.41 23.11 32.04
N SER A 200 -32.42 23.98 31.90
CA SER A 200 -31.89 24.34 30.59
C SER A 200 -31.29 23.09 29.94
N LEU A 201 -31.88 22.61 28.84
CA LEU A 201 -31.33 21.50 28.07
C LEU A 201 -30.11 22.00 27.28
N TYR A 202 -28.94 22.00 27.93
CA TYR A 202 -27.65 22.11 27.26
C TYR A 202 -27.36 20.78 26.56
N THR A 203 -27.65 20.66 25.25
CA THR A 203 -27.30 19.46 24.46
C THR A 203 -25.90 19.51 23.84
N GLY A 204 -25.07 20.45 24.26
CA GLY A 204 -23.65 20.47 23.92
C GLY A 204 -22.87 21.20 24.98
N ASP A 205 -21.86 20.54 25.54
CA ASP A 205 -20.87 21.15 26.39
C ASP A 205 -20.09 22.19 25.57
N PRO A 206 -20.23 23.50 25.84
CA PRO A 206 -19.54 24.55 25.09
C PRO A 206 -18.03 24.59 25.37
N THR A 207 -17.51 23.73 26.27
CA THR A 207 -16.08 23.72 26.62
C THR A 207 -15.21 22.91 25.66
N VAL A 208 -15.80 22.10 24.77
CA VAL A 208 -15.03 21.37 23.74
C VAL A 208 -14.77 22.27 22.54
N ALA A 209 -13.98 23.33 22.74
CA ALA A 209 -13.62 24.31 21.70
C ALA A 209 -12.53 23.79 20.74
N GLN A 210 -11.89 22.66 21.06
CA GLN A 210 -10.79 22.09 20.28
C GLN A 210 -10.92 20.57 20.28
N SER A 211 -10.68 19.94 19.12
CA SER A 211 -10.32 18.51 19.15
C SER A 211 -9.02 18.38 19.92
N GLY A 212 -8.76 17.22 20.53
CA GLY A 212 -7.44 16.94 21.09
C GLY A 212 -6.32 17.23 20.07
N VAL A 213 -5.14 17.59 20.58
CA VAL A 213 -3.93 17.72 19.75
C VAL A 213 -3.61 16.34 19.19
N ALA A 214 -3.47 16.24 17.87
CA ALA A 214 -3.01 15.03 17.21
C ALA A 214 -1.58 15.24 16.71
N LYS A 215 -0.74 14.23 16.91
CA LYS A 215 0.64 14.24 16.44
C LYS A 215 0.77 13.47 15.14
N ALA A 216 1.84 13.72 14.38
CA ALA A 216 2.11 12.97 13.16
C ALA A 216 2.25 11.46 13.47
N SER A 217 2.85 11.12 14.61
CA SER A 217 2.93 9.74 15.11
C SER A 217 1.57 9.09 15.37
N ASP A 218 0.53 9.88 15.67
CA ASP A 218 -0.79 9.36 16.01
C ASP A 218 -1.60 8.94 14.78
N ILE A 219 -1.36 9.61 13.65
CA ILE A 219 -2.14 9.41 12.41
C ILE A 219 -1.38 8.53 11.41
N ALA A 220 -0.05 8.62 11.40
CA ALA A 220 0.80 7.89 10.48
C ALA A 220 2.06 7.42 11.20
N PRO A 221 1.98 6.34 12.02
CA PRO A 221 3.17 5.74 12.60
C PRO A 221 4.12 5.33 11.47
N TYR A 222 5.36 5.81 11.52
CA TYR A 222 6.34 5.61 10.44
C TYR A 222 7.59 4.88 10.94
N ILE A 223 8.26 4.22 10.00
CA ILE A 223 9.62 3.70 10.15
C ILE A 223 10.53 4.50 9.21
N GLN A 224 11.70 4.91 9.69
CA GLN A 224 12.70 5.57 8.86
C GLN A 224 13.54 4.51 8.15
N LEU A 225 13.48 4.52 6.81
CA LEU A 225 14.30 3.70 5.94
C LEU A 225 14.95 4.59 4.89
N LEU A 226 16.14 4.22 4.41
CA LEU A 226 16.81 4.95 3.34
C LEU A 226 16.15 4.61 2.00
N ALA A 227 15.56 5.61 1.36
CA ALA A 227 15.06 5.49 -0.01
C ALA A 227 16.23 5.56 -0.99
N CYS A 228 16.38 4.55 -1.84
CA CYS A 228 17.39 4.52 -2.88
C CYS A 228 16.75 4.28 -4.26
N GLN A 229 17.28 4.94 -5.27
CA GLN A 229 16.92 4.76 -6.68
C GLN A 229 17.98 3.92 -7.40
N ARG A 230 17.53 2.96 -8.21
CA ARG A 230 18.39 2.14 -9.04
C ARG A 230 18.99 2.97 -10.17
N LEU A 231 20.32 2.97 -10.26
CA LEU A 231 21.04 3.65 -11.33
C LEU A 231 20.77 2.99 -12.71
N PRO A 232 20.85 3.77 -13.80
CA PRO A 232 20.76 3.25 -15.16
C PRO A 232 21.86 2.24 -15.51
#